data_AF-A0A654TRC1-F1
#
_entry.id   AF-A0A654TRC1-F1
#
_cell.length_a   1.000
_cell.length_b   1.000
_cell.length_c   1.000
_cell.angle_alpha   90.00
_cell.angle_beta   90.00
_cell.angle_gamma   90.00
#
_symmetry.space_group_name_H-M   'P 1'
#
loop_
_entity.id
_entity.type
_entity.pdbx_description
1 polymer ?
#
loop_
_entity_poly.entity_id
_entity_poly.type
_entity_poly.pdbx_seq_one_letter_code
_entity_poly.pdbx_strand_id
1 'polypeptide(L)'
;MGSGNDGATNLGSGNIGNTNLGSGNVGNVNLGSGNRGFGNLGNGNFGSGNLGSGNTGSTNFGGGNLGSFNLGSGNIGSSNIGFGNNGDNNLGLGNNGNNNIGFGLTGDNLVGIGALNSGIGNLGFGNSGNNNIGFFNSGNNNVGFFNSGNNNFGFGNAGDINTGFGNAGDTNTGFGNAGFFNMGIGNAGNEDMGVGNGGSFNVGVGNAGNQSVGFGNAGTLNVGFANAGSINTGFANSGSINTGGFDSGDRNTGFGSSVDQSVSSSGFGNTGMNSSGFFNTGNVSAGYGNNGDVQSGINNTNSGGFNVGFYNSGAGTVGIANSGLQTTGIANSGTLNTGVANTGDHSSGGFNQGSDQSGFFGQP
;
A
#
# COMPACT_ATOMS: atom_id res chain seq x y z
N MET A 1 -70.21 -52.53 -9.69
CA MET A 1 -69.03 -53.07 -8.99
C MET A 1 -68.18 -53.79 -10.03
N GLY A 2 -66.91 -53.45 -10.19
CA GLY A 2 -66.08 -54.08 -11.23
C GLY A 2 -65.57 -55.45 -10.83
N SER A 3 -64.79 -56.08 -11.71
CA SER A 3 -64.33 -57.47 -11.57
C SER A 3 -62.95 -57.55 -10.90
N GLY A 4 -62.67 -58.65 -10.22
CA GLY A 4 -61.35 -58.97 -9.68
C GLY A 4 -60.91 -58.13 -8.48
N ASN A 5 -61.85 -57.63 -7.67
CA ASN A 5 -61.52 -56.95 -6.41
C ASN A 5 -61.39 -57.96 -5.26
N ASP A 6 -60.38 -57.80 -4.42
CA ASP A 6 -60.16 -58.53 -3.17
C ASP A 6 -60.14 -57.54 -2.00
N GLY A 7 -61.05 -57.70 -1.03
CA GLY A 7 -61.30 -56.76 0.07
C GLY A 7 -62.63 -56.01 -0.04
N ALA A 8 -62.86 -55.05 0.87
CA ALA A 8 -64.15 -54.39 1.07
C ALA A 8 -64.23 -53.00 0.41
N THR A 9 -65.46 -52.57 0.10
CA THR A 9 -65.81 -51.19 -0.34
C THR A 9 -65.02 -50.66 -1.54
N ASN A 10 -64.54 -51.54 -2.42
CA ASN A 10 -63.86 -51.18 -3.65
C ASN A 10 -64.84 -50.86 -4.80
N LEU A 11 -64.58 -49.79 -5.54
CA LEU A 11 -65.35 -49.39 -6.73
C LEU A 11 -64.43 -49.29 -7.95
N GLY A 12 -64.65 -50.15 -8.95
CA GLY A 12 -63.79 -50.33 -10.13
C GLY A 12 -63.29 -51.78 -10.20
N SER A 13 -62.14 -52.04 -10.84
CA SER A 13 -61.69 -53.41 -11.14
C SER A 13 -60.25 -53.70 -10.69
N GLY A 14 -59.96 -54.93 -10.27
CA GLY A 14 -58.59 -55.39 -9.98
C GLY A 14 -57.95 -54.80 -8.72
N ASN A 15 -58.74 -54.34 -7.75
CA ASN A 15 -58.20 -53.74 -6.51
C ASN A 15 -57.98 -54.78 -5.41
N ILE A 16 -56.88 -54.71 -4.68
CA ILE A 16 -56.56 -55.54 -3.50
C ILE A 16 -56.47 -54.63 -2.28
N GLY A 17 -57.25 -54.91 -1.23
CA GLY A 17 -57.38 -54.10 -0.01
C GLY A 17 -58.75 -53.40 0.06
N ASN A 18 -58.87 -52.32 0.83
CA ASN A 18 -60.17 -51.73 1.21
C ASN A 18 -60.36 -50.28 0.73
N THR A 19 -61.61 -49.93 0.40
CA THR A 19 -62.02 -48.54 0.08
C THR A 19 -61.23 -47.91 -1.07
N ASN A 20 -60.92 -48.68 -2.11
CA ASN A 20 -60.26 -48.16 -3.31
C ASN A 20 -61.28 -47.77 -4.39
N LEU A 21 -61.10 -46.61 -5.03
CA LEU A 21 -61.90 -46.16 -6.16
C LEU A 21 -61.01 -46.03 -7.41
N GLY A 22 -61.26 -46.86 -8.42
CA GLY A 22 -60.51 -46.94 -9.66
C GLY A 22 -60.04 -48.36 -9.94
N SER A 23 -58.88 -48.52 -10.59
CA SER A 23 -58.45 -49.83 -11.10
C SER A 23 -57.03 -50.21 -10.73
N GLY A 24 -56.80 -51.47 -10.36
CA GLY A 24 -55.46 -52.02 -10.15
C GLY A 24 -54.74 -51.48 -8.91
N ASN A 25 -55.46 -51.01 -7.88
CA ASN A 25 -54.84 -50.51 -6.66
C ASN A 25 -54.52 -51.65 -5.68
N VAL A 26 -53.41 -51.54 -4.93
CA VAL A 26 -53.00 -52.48 -3.89
C VAL A 26 -52.77 -51.73 -2.58
N GLY A 27 -53.59 -51.97 -1.57
CA GLY A 27 -53.60 -51.24 -0.30
C GLY A 27 -54.97 -50.61 -0.04
N ASN A 28 -55.04 -49.53 0.74
CA ASN A 28 -56.32 -48.99 1.19
C ASN A 28 -56.50 -47.49 0.85
N VAL A 29 -57.76 -47.07 0.67
CA VAL A 29 -58.15 -45.67 0.54
C VAL A 29 -57.48 -44.96 -0.66
N ASN A 30 -57.25 -45.68 -1.76
CA ASN A 30 -56.67 -45.09 -2.96
C ASN A 30 -57.75 -44.66 -3.96
N LEU A 31 -57.61 -43.46 -4.53
CA LEU A 31 -58.45 -42.92 -5.58
C LEU A 31 -57.62 -42.71 -6.86
N GLY A 32 -57.96 -43.47 -7.91
CA GLY A 32 -57.28 -43.51 -9.20
C GLY A 32 -56.83 -44.92 -9.54
N SER A 33 -55.79 -45.05 -10.37
CA SER A 33 -55.37 -46.34 -10.92
C SER A 33 -53.92 -46.69 -10.61
N GLY A 34 -53.67 -47.98 -10.34
CA GLY A 34 -52.31 -48.52 -10.21
C GLY A 34 -51.55 -48.03 -8.98
N ASN A 35 -52.23 -47.57 -7.93
CA ASN A 35 -51.57 -47.12 -6.71
C ASN A 35 -51.25 -48.31 -5.80
N ARG A 36 -50.07 -48.31 -5.16
CA ARG A 36 -49.69 -49.25 -4.12
C ARG A 36 -49.39 -48.52 -2.80
N GLY A 37 -50.20 -48.76 -1.78
CA GLY A 37 -50.04 -48.18 -0.44
C GLY A 37 -51.35 -47.59 0.10
N PHE A 38 -51.27 -46.53 0.89
CA PHE A 38 -52.41 -45.99 1.62
C PHE A 38 -52.75 -44.54 1.23
N GLY A 39 -54.01 -44.24 0.96
CA GLY A 39 -54.48 -42.85 0.92
C GLY A 39 -53.95 -42.04 -0.27
N ASN A 40 -53.65 -42.66 -1.41
CA ASN A 40 -53.16 -41.93 -2.59
C ASN A 40 -54.30 -41.42 -3.47
N LEU A 41 -54.18 -40.19 -3.97
CA LEU A 41 -55.08 -39.59 -4.94
C LEU A 41 -54.34 -39.30 -6.25
N GLY A 42 -54.68 -40.03 -7.30
CA GLY A 42 -54.07 -39.96 -8.63
C GLY A 42 -53.65 -41.35 -9.12
N ASN A 43 -52.70 -41.42 -10.05
CA ASN A 43 -52.37 -42.69 -10.74
C ASN A 43 -50.92 -43.10 -10.53
N GLY A 44 -50.68 -44.40 -10.35
CA GLY A 44 -49.35 -44.99 -10.38
C GLY A 44 -48.45 -44.59 -9.21
N ASN A 45 -49.02 -44.29 -8.03
CA ASN A 45 -48.24 -43.93 -6.86
C ASN A 45 -47.83 -45.16 -6.05
N PHE A 46 -46.59 -45.20 -5.54
CA PHE A 46 -46.09 -46.20 -4.60
C PHE A 46 -45.73 -45.54 -3.28
N GLY A 47 -46.35 -45.95 -2.18
CA GLY A 47 -46.22 -45.33 -0.85
C GLY A 47 -47.55 -44.74 -0.37
N SER A 48 -47.51 -43.79 0.56
CA SER A 48 -48.72 -43.34 1.26
C SER A 48 -48.96 -41.84 1.17
N GLY A 49 -50.23 -41.42 1.05
CA GLY A 49 -50.63 -40.02 1.15
C GLY A 49 -50.18 -39.13 -0.01
N ASN A 50 -49.91 -39.69 -1.19
CA ASN A 50 -49.51 -38.90 -2.35
C ASN A 50 -50.72 -38.29 -3.06
N LEU A 51 -50.61 -37.05 -3.50
CA LEU A 51 -51.58 -36.34 -4.33
C LEU A 51 -50.96 -35.96 -5.66
N GLY A 52 -51.41 -36.60 -6.74
CA GLY A 52 -50.87 -36.51 -8.09
C GLY A 52 -50.49 -37.89 -8.62
N SER A 53 -49.66 -37.96 -9.65
CA SER A 53 -49.40 -39.22 -10.37
C SER A 53 -47.92 -39.59 -10.41
N GLY A 54 -47.63 -40.88 -10.39
CA GLY A 54 -46.29 -41.43 -10.61
C GLY A 54 -45.30 -41.16 -9.48
N ASN A 55 -45.78 -40.92 -8.25
CA ASN A 55 -44.89 -40.68 -7.11
C ASN A 55 -44.43 -42.00 -6.48
N THR A 56 -43.17 -42.11 -6.08
CA THR A 56 -42.62 -43.21 -5.29
C THR A 56 -42.07 -42.67 -3.97
N GLY A 57 -42.62 -43.09 -2.84
CA GLY A 57 -42.42 -42.51 -1.52
C GLY A 57 -43.73 -41.98 -0.94
N SER A 58 -43.67 -41.17 0.12
CA SER A 58 -44.88 -40.76 0.84
C SER A 58 -45.10 -39.25 0.86
N THR A 59 -46.35 -38.83 0.98
CA THR A 59 -46.76 -37.43 1.23
C THR A 59 -46.26 -36.42 0.18
N ASN A 60 -46.14 -36.86 -1.08
CA ASN A 60 -45.80 -35.96 -2.17
C ASN A 60 -47.05 -35.29 -2.75
N PHE A 61 -46.97 -34.01 -3.07
CA PHE A 61 -48.00 -33.26 -3.80
C PHE A 61 -47.44 -32.85 -5.16
N GLY A 62 -48.08 -33.29 -6.25
CA GLY A 62 -47.61 -33.14 -7.62
C GLY A 62 -47.24 -34.49 -8.24
N GLY A 63 -46.48 -34.49 -9.35
CA GLY A 63 -46.28 -35.70 -10.16
C GLY A 63 -44.82 -36.13 -10.32
N GLY A 64 -44.58 -37.43 -10.41
CA GLY A 64 -43.28 -38.00 -10.78
C GLY A 64 -42.17 -37.78 -9.75
N ASN A 65 -42.50 -37.63 -8.47
CA ASN A 65 -41.50 -37.48 -7.42
C ASN A 65 -40.98 -38.85 -6.93
N LEU A 66 -39.68 -38.96 -6.67
CA LEU A 66 -39.03 -40.12 -6.05
C LEU A 66 -38.42 -39.70 -4.70
N GLY A 67 -39.05 -40.09 -3.61
CA GLY A 67 -38.74 -39.66 -2.24
C GLY A 67 -40.01 -39.19 -1.53
N SER A 68 -39.87 -38.51 -0.39
CA SER A 68 -41.03 -38.14 0.44
C SER A 68 -41.14 -36.64 0.70
N PHE A 69 -42.34 -36.16 1.01
CA PHE A 69 -42.63 -34.77 1.39
C PHE A 69 -42.31 -33.72 0.31
N ASN A 70 -42.26 -34.11 -0.97
CA ASN A 70 -42.03 -33.15 -2.05
C ASN A 70 -43.32 -32.41 -2.43
N LEU A 71 -43.21 -31.10 -2.67
CA LEU A 71 -44.26 -30.25 -3.21
C LEU A 71 -43.84 -29.75 -4.61
N GLY A 72 -44.51 -30.23 -5.65
CA GLY A 72 -44.22 -29.98 -7.05
C GLY A 72 -43.96 -31.28 -7.81
N SER A 73 -43.25 -31.22 -8.94
CA SER A 73 -43.12 -32.39 -9.83
C SER A 73 -41.68 -32.71 -10.22
N GLY A 74 -41.41 -34.01 -10.42
CA GLY A 74 -40.14 -34.51 -10.93
C GLY A 74 -38.98 -34.39 -9.95
N ASN A 75 -39.23 -34.25 -8.64
CA ASN A 75 -38.16 -34.16 -7.65
C ASN A 75 -37.65 -35.56 -7.28
N ILE A 76 -36.34 -35.71 -7.15
CA ILE A 76 -35.66 -36.91 -6.64
C ILE A 76 -35.00 -36.53 -5.31
N GLY A 77 -35.30 -37.25 -4.24
CA GLY A 77 -34.97 -36.86 -2.86
C GLY A 77 -36.22 -36.41 -2.09
N SER A 78 -36.03 -35.83 -0.91
CA SER A 78 -37.10 -35.53 0.04
C SER A 78 -37.20 -34.05 0.38
N SER A 79 -38.40 -33.63 0.77
CA SER A 79 -38.69 -32.27 1.26
C SER A 79 -38.36 -31.15 0.26
N ASN A 80 -38.36 -31.44 -1.04
CA ASN A 80 -38.15 -30.41 -2.06
C ASN A 80 -39.45 -29.67 -2.37
N ILE A 81 -39.36 -28.35 -2.56
CA ILE A 81 -40.45 -27.51 -3.01
C ILE A 81 -40.07 -26.93 -4.38
N GLY A 82 -40.81 -27.30 -5.42
CA GLY A 82 -40.61 -26.85 -6.80
C GLY A 82 -40.48 -28.02 -7.78
N PHE A 83 -39.68 -27.86 -8.83
CA PHE A 83 -39.69 -28.78 -9.96
C PHE A 83 -38.29 -29.30 -10.32
N GLY A 84 -38.17 -30.61 -10.53
CA GLY A 84 -36.95 -31.20 -11.08
C GLY A 84 -35.72 -31.12 -10.18
N ASN A 85 -35.87 -30.96 -8.87
CA ASN A 85 -34.74 -30.94 -7.95
C ASN A 85 -34.21 -32.37 -7.70
N ASN A 86 -32.91 -32.52 -7.56
CA ASN A 86 -32.22 -33.77 -7.23
C ASN A 86 -31.40 -33.57 -5.94
N GLY A 87 -31.77 -34.25 -4.86
CA GLY A 87 -31.25 -34.07 -3.51
C GLY A 87 -32.36 -33.66 -2.53
N ASP A 88 -32.00 -33.25 -1.32
CA ASP A 88 -32.94 -33.00 -0.24
C ASP A 88 -33.08 -31.50 0.11
N ASN A 89 -34.27 -31.11 0.57
CA ASN A 89 -34.56 -29.77 1.11
C ASN A 89 -34.31 -28.60 0.14
N ASN A 90 -34.46 -28.79 -1.18
CA ASN A 90 -34.30 -27.71 -2.15
C ASN A 90 -35.61 -26.92 -2.35
N LEU A 91 -35.50 -25.60 -2.48
CA LEU A 91 -36.58 -24.69 -2.86
C LEU A 91 -36.27 -24.07 -4.23
N GLY A 92 -36.99 -24.47 -5.26
CA GLY A 92 -36.92 -23.88 -6.60
C GLY A 92 -36.90 -24.89 -7.74
N LEU A 93 -36.17 -24.60 -8.83
CA LEU A 93 -36.22 -25.41 -10.07
C LEU A 93 -34.86 -25.99 -10.42
N GLY A 94 -34.79 -27.30 -10.66
CA GLY A 94 -33.63 -27.95 -11.29
C GLY A 94 -32.34 -27.89 -10.46
N ASN A 95 -32.42 -27.81 -9.14
CA ASN A 95 -31.23 -27.81 -8.28
C ASN A 95 -30.69 -29.23 -8.10
N ASN A 96 -29.37 -29.41 -8.07
CA ASN A 96 -28.68 -30.68 -7.87
C ASN A 96 -27.74 -30.58 -6.64
N GLY A 97 -28.15 -31.21 -5.53
CA GLY A 97 -27.52 -31.12 -4.22
C GLY A 97 -28.56 -30.82 -3.13
N ASN A 98 -28.13 -30.39 -1.95
CA ASN A 98 -28.98 -30.27 -0.76
C ASN A 98 -29.12 -28.83 -0.25
N ASN A 99 -30.27 -28.50 0.34
CA ASN A 99 -30.55 -27.22 0.98
C ASN A 99 -30.36 -25.98 0.06
N ASN A 100 -30.62 -26.12 -1.24
CA ASN A 100 -30.47 -25.02 -2.19
C ASN A 100 -31.76 -24.20 -2.32
N ILE A 101 -31.64 -22.88 -2.47
CA ILE A 101 -32.77 -21.97 -2.74
C ILE A 101 -32.54 -21.24 -4.06
N GLY A 102 -33.16 -21.69 -5.14
CA GLY A 102 -32.86 -21.10 -6.44
C GLY A 102 -33.21 -21.92 -7.68
N PHE A 103 -32.55 -21.57 -8.78
CA PHE A 103 -32.79 -22.13 -10.10
C PHE A 103 -31.50 -22.70 -10.70
N GLY A 104 -31.46 -24.00 -10.97
CA GLY A 104 -30.35 -24.65 -11.69
C GLY A 104 -29.04 -24.70 -10.92
N LEU A 105 -29.06 -24.68 -9.59
CA LEU A 105 -27.86 -24.73 -8.75
C LEU A 105 -27.25 -26.14 -8.75
N THR A 106 -25.93 -26.26 -8.61
CA THR A 106 -25.23 -27.55 -8.44
C THR A 106 -24.25 -27.44 -7.27
N GLY A 107 -24.45 -28.22 -6.22
CA GLY A 107 -23.76 -28.11 -4.93
C GLY A 107 -24.74 -28.04 -3.75
N ASP A 108 -24.23 -27.83 -2.54
CA ASP A 108 -25.03 -27.80 -1.31
C ASP A 108 -25.04 -26.42 -0.66
N ASN A 109 -26.16 -26.06 -0.04
CA ASN A 109 -26.39 -24.81 0.71
C ASN A 109 -26.22 -23.53 -0.13
N LEU A 110 -26.56 -23.59 -1.42
CA LEU A 110 -26.47 -22.47 -2.35
C LEU A 110 -27.79 -21.70 -2.42
N VAL A 111 -27.71 -20.40 -2.67
CA VAL A 111 -28.86 -19.55 -2.98
C VAL A 111 -28.59 -18.85 -4.31
N GLY A 112 -29.56 -18.77 -5.23
CA GLY A 112 -29.43 -17.96 -6.46
C GLY A 112 -29.87 -18.64 -7.77
N ILE A 113 -29.21 -18.29 -8.88
CA ILE A 113 -29.47 -18.84 -10.22
C ILE A 113 -28.16 -19.45 -10.70
N GLY A 114 -28.09 -20.77 -10.91
CA GLY A 114 -26.84 -21.50 -11.12
C GLY A 114 -26.08 -21.12 -12.38
N ALA A 115 -26.78 -20.79 -13.48
CA ALA A 115 -26.13 -20.22 -14.66
C ALA A 115 -25.41 -18.88 -14.38
N LEU A 116 -25.80 -18.21 -13.29
CA LEU A 116 -25.23 -16.96 -12.83
C LEU A 116 -24.48 -17.12 -11.50
N ASN A 117 -24.30 -18.33 -10.94
CA ASN A 117 -23.60 -18.51 -9.66
C ASN A 117 -22.77 -19.80 -9.67
N SER A 118 -21.59 -19.75 -10.31
CA SER A 118 -20.73 -20.91 -10.57
C SER A 118 -19.53 -20.99 -9.61
N GLY A 119 -19.28 -22.18 -9.04
CA GLY A 119 -18.21 -22.46 -8.09
C GLY A 119 -18.76 -22.84 -6.71
N ILE A 120 -17.88 -23.02 -5.72
CA ILE A 120 -18.23 -23.59 -4.41
C ILE A 120 -18.27 -22.49 -3.35
N GLY A 121 -19.26 -22.53 -2.45
CA GLY A 121 -19.31 -21.67 -1.27
C GLY A 121 -19.66 -20.21 -1.57
N ASN A 122 -20.21 -19.92 -2.76
CA ASN A 122 -20.68 -18.59 -3.09
C ASN A 122 -22.03 -18.29 -2.41
N LEU A 123 -22.14 -17.11 -1.79
CA LEU A 123 -23.37 -16.60 -1.19
C LEU A 123 -23.87 -15.39 -1.98
N GLY A 124 -25.05 -15.50 -2.61
CA GLY A 124 -25.67 -14.44 -3.42
C GLY A 124 -25.93 -14.89 -4.87
N PHE A 125 -25.85 -14.02 -5.87
CA PHE A 125 -26.01 -14.42 -7.29
C PHE A 125 -25.13 -13.58 -8.20
N GLY A 126 -24.87 -14.05 -9.42
CA GLY A 126 -23.93 -13.40 -10.34
C GLY A 126 -22.47 -13.82 -10.12
N ASN A 127 -22.18 -14.69 -9.14
CA ASN A 127 -20.79 -14.98 -8.76
C ASN A 127 -20.15 -16.09 -9.62
N SER A 128 -18.86 -15.97 -9.90
CA SER A 128 -18.05 -16.98 -10.57
C SER A 128 -16.75 -17.22 -9.81
N GLY A 129 -16.34 -18.48 -9.63
CA GLY A 129 -15.23 -18.87 -8.75
C GLY A 129 -15.72 -19.25 -7.35
N ASN A 130 -14.84 -19.29 -6.35
CA ASN A 130 -15.18 -19.88 -5.04
C ASN A 130 -15.29 -18.84 -3.91
N ASN A 131 -16.11 -19.13 -2.91
CA ASN A 131 -16.17 -18.42 -1.63
C ASN A 131 -16.49 -16.92 -1.76
N ASN A 132 -17.19 -16.50 -2.81
CA ASN A 132 -17.60 -15.11 -2.99
C ASN A 132 -18.89 -14.81 -2.23
N ILE A 133 -18.95 -13.66 -1.56
CA ILE A 133 -20.14 -13.19 -0.85
C ILE A 133 -20.64 -11.90 -1.50
N GLY A 134 -21.93 -11.87 -1.86
CA GLY A 134 -22.58 -10.74 -2.50
C GLY A 134 -22.93 -11.04 -3.95
N PHE A 135 -22.76 -10.07 -4.86
CA PHE A 135 -23.33 -10.18 -6.20
C PHE A 135 -22.34 -9.86 -7.32
N PHE A 136 -22.45 -10.61 -8.42
CA PHE A 136 -21.67 -10.35 -9.64
C PHE A 136 -20.15 -10.34 -9.45
N ASN A 137 -19.62 -11.10 -8.48
CA ASN A 137 -18.18 -11.20 -8.25
C ASN A 137 -17.55 -12.32 -9.08
N SER A 138 -16.34 -12.13 -9.61
CA SER A 138 -15.58 -13.13 -10.36
C SER A 138 -14.22 -13.38 -9.73
N GLY A 139 -13.83 -14.64 -9.54
CA GLY A 139 -12.60 -15.06 -8.87
C GLY A 139 -12.88 -15.64 -7.49
N ASN A 140 -11.98 -15.50 -6.51
CA ASN A 140 -12.13 -16.19 -5.22
C ASN A 140 -12.15 -15.24 -4.02
N ASN A 141 -12.90 -15.61 -2.96
CA ASN A 141 -12.91 -14.92 -1.67
C ASN A 141 -13.28 -13.42 -1.73
N ASN A 142 -14.03 -12.98 -2.75
CA ASN A 142 -14.45 -11.59 -2.82
C ASN A 142 -15.70 -11.34 -1.95
N VAL A 143 -15.76 -10.18 -1.30
CA VAL A 143 -16.92 -9.76 -0.50
C VAL A 143 -17.44 -8.43 -1.01
N GLY A 144 -18.69 -8.41 -1.49
CA GLY A 144 -19.39 -7.22 -1.96
C GLY A 144 -19.96 -7.40 -3.36
N PHE A 145 -19.75 -6.41 -4.24
CA PHE A 145 -20.44 -6.36 -5.52
C PHE A 145 -19.48 -6.10 -6.68
N PHE A 146 -19.68 -6.78 -7.81
CA PHE A 146 -18.97 -6.52 -9.05
C PHE A 146 -17.44 -6.59 -8.94
N ASN A 147 -16.89 -7.32 -7.97
CA ASN A 147 -15.44 -7.46 -7.84
C ASN A 147 -14.90 -8.54 -8.80
N SER A 148 -13.70 -8.34 -9.32
CA SER A 148 -12.99 -9.27 -10.21
C SER A 148 -11.58 -9.54 -9.68
N GLY A 149 -11.15 -10.79 -9.64
CA GLY A 149 -9.87 -11.22 -9.04
C GLY A 149 -10.09 -11.86 -7.66
N ASN A 150 -9.14 -11.73 -6.74
CA ASN A 150 -9.17 -12.48 -5.48
C ASN A 150 -9.08 -11.59 -4.24
N ASN A 151 -9.78 -12.00 -3.17
CA ASN A 151 -9.72 -11.38 -1.85
C ASN A 151 -10.06 -9.88 -1.83
N ASN A 152 -10.91 -9.40 -2.75
CA ASN A 152 -11.35 -8.02 -2.75
C ASN A 152 -12.52 -7.80 -1.78
N PHE A 153 -12.53 -6.65 -1.12
CA PHE A 153 -13.61 -6.21 -0.23
C PHE A 153 -14.20 -4.88 -0.71
N GLY A 154 -15.49 -4.86 -1.03
CA GLY A 154 -16.23 -3.65 -1.39
C GLY A 154 -16.90 -3.74 -2.76
N PHE A 155 -16.78 -2.68 -3.56
CA PHE A 155 -17.54 -2.53 -4.80
C PHE A 155 -16.64 -2.30 -6.01
N GLY A 156 -16.81 -3.11 -7.05
CA GLY A 156 -16.22 -2.86 -8.36
C GLY A 156 -14.70 -2.89 -8.38
N ASN A 157 -14.05 -3.62 -7.47
CA ASN A 157 -12.60 -3.73 -7.47
C ASN A 157 -12.12 -4.79 -8.47
N ALA A 158 -11.00 -4.56 -9.14
CA ALA A 158 -10.42 -5.46 -10.14
C ALA A 158 -8.94 -5.76 -9.81
N GLY A 159 -8.55 -7.02 -9.76
CA GLY A 159 -7.23 -7.47 -9.31
C GLY A 159 -7.30 -8.10 -7.92
N ASP A 160 -6.22 -8.08 -7.15
CA ASP A 160 -6.16 -8.84 -5.89
C ASP A 160 -6.03 -7.95 -4.64
N ILE A 161 -6.67 -8.36 -3.53
CA ILE A 161 -6.48 -7.79 -2.19
C ILE A 161 -6.85 -6.28 -2.13
N ASN A 162 -7.80 -5.82 -2.94
CA ASN A 162 -8.24 -4.44 -2.89
C ASN A 162 -9.37 -4.23 -1.88
N THR A 163 -9.38 -3.09 -1.19
CA THR A 163 -10.43 -2.70 -0.24
C THR A 163 -11.02 -1.34 -0.61
N GLY A 164 -12.35 -1.26 -0.72
CA GLY A 164 -13.08 -0.02 -0.98
C GLY A 164 -13.83 -0.05 -2.31
N PHE A 165 -13.70 1.02 -3.10
CA PHE A 165 -14.54 1.24 -4.26
C PHE A 165 -13.72 1.48 -5.52
N GLY A 166 -13.95 0.66 -6.55
CA GLY A 166 -13.42 0.90 -7.89
C GLY A 166 -11.90 0.86 -7.98
N ASN A 167 -11.21 0.11 -7.12
CA ASN A 167 -9.77 -0.01 -7.20
C ASN A 167 -9.36 -1.04 -8.25
N ALA A 168 -8.25 -0.81 -8.95
CA ALA A 168 -7.72 -1.67 -10.00
C ALA A 168 -6.24 -2.03 -9.72
N GLY A 169 -5.84 -3.27 -10.00
CA GLY A 169 -4.50 -3.77 -9.65
C GLY A 169 -4.50 -4.45 -8.28
N ASP A 170 -3.40 -4.37 -7.54
CA ASP A 170 -3.20 -5.23 -6.38
C ASP A 170 -2.95 -4.43 -5.09
N THR A 171 -3.55 -4.89 -4.00
CA THR A 171 -3.31 -4.38 -2.63
C THR A 171 -3.65 -2.90 -2.44
N ASN A 172 -4.65 -2.37 -3.17
CA ASN A 172 -5.05 -0.97 -3.03
C ASN A 172 -6.16 -0.78 -1.99
N THR A 173 -6.15 0.34 -1.26
CA THR A 173 -7.17 0.69 -0.27
C THR A 173 -7.72 2.09 -0.49
N GLY A 174 -9.05 2.21 -0.59
CA GLY A 174 -9.76 3.47 -0.70
C GLY A 174 -10.64 3.56 -1.94
N PHE A 175 -10.54 4.67 -2.67
CA PHE A 175 -11.45 4.98 -3.77
C PHE A 175 -10.69 5.19 -5.06
N GLY A 176 -10.96 4.37 -6.07
CA GLY A 176 -10.49 4.59 -7.44
C GLY A 176 -8.99 4.54 -7.60
N ASN A 177 -8.27 3.77 -6.77
CA ASN A 177 -6.83 3.63 -6.89
C ASN A 177 -6.48 2.57 -7.95
N ALA A 178 -5.41 2.79 -8.72
CA ALA A 178 -4.95 1.92 -9.78
C ALA A 178 -3.45 1.58 -9.63
N GLY A 179 -3.07 0.31 -9.70
CA GLY A 179 -1.68 -0.14 -9.62
C GLY A 179 -1.42 -1.00 -8.38
N PHE A 180 -0.26 -0.86 -7.76
CA PHE A 180 0.15 -1.69 -6.64
C PHE A 180 0.25 -0.90 -5.34
N PHE A 181 -0.39 -1.39 -4.29
CA PHE A 181 -0.14 -0.92 -2.93
C PHE A 181 -0.48 0.57 -2.69
N ASN A 182 -1.53 1.08 -3.31
CA ASN A 182 -1.91 2.49 -3.17
C ASN A 182 -2.97 2.70 -2.07
N MET A 183 -2.90 3.83 -1.36
CA MET A 183 -3.80 4.15 -0.25
C MET A 183 -4.39 5.55 -0.38
N GLY A 184 -5.72 5.67 -0.41
CA GLY A 184 -6.42 6.95 -0.43
C GLY A 184 -7.35 7.06 -1.62
N ILE A 185 -7.30 8.19 -2.31
CA ILE A 185 -8.29 8.53 -3.34
C ILE A 185 -7.58 8.81 -4.65
N GLY A 186 -7.87 8.00 -5.65
CA GLY A 186 -7.47 8.25 -7.03
C GLY A 186 -5.96 8.17 -7.26
N ASN A 187 -5.25 7.32 -6.51
CA ASN A 187 -3.82 7.13 -6.69
C ASN A 187 -3.54 6.15 -7.84
N ALA A 188 -2.51 6.41 -8.65
CA ALA A 188 -2.21 5.66 -9.87
C ALA A 188 -0.71 5.35 -9.99
N GLY A 189 -0.29 4.17 -9.57
CA GLY A 189 1.12 3.85 -9.54
C GLY A 189 1.45 2.73 -8.57
N ASN A 190 2.67 2.78 -8.05
CA ASN A 190 3.13 1.85 -7.04
C ASN A 190 3.44 2.63 -5.77
N GLU A 191 2.83 2.17 -4.68
CA GLU A 191 3.15 2.61 -3.32
C GLU A 191 2.80 4.09 -3.06
N ASP A 192 1.70 4.53 -3.66
CA ASP A 192 1.22 5.90 -3.59
C ASP A 192 0.21 6.13 -2.44
N MET A 193 0.33 7.23 -1.68
CA MET A 193 -0.53 7.53 -0.51
C MET A 193 -1.09 8.95 -0.50
N GLY A 194 -2.41 9.10 -0.34
CA GLY A 194 -3.08 10.41 -0.24
C GLY A 194 -4.10 10.60 -1.35
N VAL A 195 -4.14 11.80 -1.94
CA VAL A 195 -5.14 12.14 -2.96
C VAL A 195 -4.45 12.44 -4.27
N GLY A 196 -4.76 11.63 -5.29
CA GLY A 196 -4.31 11.87 -6.66
C GLY A 196 -2.82 11.65 -6.86
N ASN A 197 -2.23 10.71 -6.12
CA ASN A 197 -0.84 10.34 -6.29
C ASN A 197 -0.60 9.61 -7.60
N GLY A 198 0.60 9.68 -8.16
CA GLY A 198 0.93 8.83 -9.29
C GLY A 198 2.43 8.59 -9.47
N GLY A 199 2.75 7.39 -9.89
CA GLY A 199 4.11 6.94 -10.17
C GLY A 199 4.58 5.86 -9.20
N SER A 200 5.85 5.48 -9.31
CA SER A 200 6.50 4.86 -8.17
C SER A 200 6.85 5.99 -7.26
N PHE A 201 6.28 5.97 -6.06
CA PHE A 201 6.54 6.94 -5.02
C PHE A 201 5.90 8.36 -5.19
N ASN A 202 4.70 8.49 -4.62
CA ASN A 202 3.90 9.58 -3.96
C ASN A 202 3.72 11.03 -4.56
N VAL A 203 2.45 11.52 -4.71
CA VAL A 203 1.91 12.81 -5.32
C VAL A 203 0.49 13.30 -4.79
N GLY A 204 0.06 14.59 -4.84
CA GLY A 204 -0.98 15.19 -3.93
C GLY A 204 -0.62 16.56 -3.24
N VAL A 205 -0.85 16.74 -1.93
CA VAL A 205 -0.11 17.71 -1.06
C VAL A 205 0.68 16.87 -0.06
N GLY A 206 1.91 17.24 0.27
CA GLY A 206 2.75 16.41 1.13
C GLY A 206 3.29 15.19 0.39
N ASN A 207 3.62 15.37 -0.89
CA ASN A 207 3.89 14.26 -1.78
C ASN A 207 5.24 13.69 -1.53
N ALA A 208 5.49 12.45 -1.88
CA ALA A 208 6.65 11.79 -1.35
C ALA A 208 7.25 10.78 -2.30
N GLY A 209 8.50 10.47 -2.06
CA GLY A 209 9.28 9.46 -2.70
C GLY A 209 9.78 9.77 -4.11
N ASN A 210 10.37 8.79 -4.79
CA ASN A 210 11.44 8.96 -5.78
C ASN A 210 11.43 10.27 -6.57
N GLN A 211 10.28 10.67 -7.11
CA GLN A 211 10.05 12.04 -7.52
C GLN A 211 8.76 12.57 -6.89
N SER A 212 8.85 13.56 -6.00
CA SER A 212 7.68 14.08 -5.28
C SER A 212 7.36 15.53 -5.62
N VAL A 213 6.09 15.80 -5.96
CA VAL A 213 5.72 17.08 -6.62
C VAL A 213 4.36 17.61 -6.20
N GLY A 214 4.28 18.82 -5.66
CA GLY A 214 3.10 19.41 -4.96
C GLY A 214 3.48 20.54 -3.98
N PHE A 215 2.88 20.61 -2.80
CA PHE A 215 3.33 21.48 -1.69
C PHE A 215 3.82 20.62 -0.52
N GLY A 216 4.97 20.93 0.07
CA GLY A 216 5.51 20.13 1.17
C GLY A 216 5.99 18.74 0.72
N ASN A 217 6.55 18.60 -0.49
CA ASN A 217 6.85 17.27 -1.08
C ASN A 217 8.25 16.75 -0.77
N ALA A 218 8.51 15.45 -0.84
CA ALA A 218 9.75 14.90 -0.36
C ALA A 218 10.18 13.55 -0.92
N GLY A 219 11.35 13.49 -1.54
CA GLY A 219 11.70 12.44 -2.49
C GLY A 219 13.07 12.67 -3.13
N THR A 220 13.43 11.93 -4.17
CA THR A 220 14.79 12.07 -4.73
C THR A 220 14.90 13.32 -5.59
N LEU A 221 13.90 13.60 -6.40
CA LEU A 221 13.72 14.88 -7.11
C LEU A 221 12.44 15.55 -6.60
N ASN A 222 12.51 16.72 -5.95
CA ASN A 222 11.31 17.40 -5.42
C ASN A 222 11.11 18.82 -5.91
N VAL A 223 9.86 19.13 -6.24
CA VAL A 223 9.52 20.40 -6.88
C VAL A 223 8.25 20.98 -6.27
N GLY A 224 8.25 22.29 -5.98
CA GLY A 224 7.16 22.99 -5.27
C GLY A 224 7.63 23.99 -4.19
N PHE A 225 6.82 24.25 -3.17
CA PHE A 225 7.16 25.07 -2.00
C PHE A 225 7.25 24.24 -0.71
N ALA A 226 8.22 24.53 0.17
CA ALA A 226 8.53 23.75 1.37
C ALA A 226 8.80 22.25 1.11
N ASN A 227 9.36 21.89 -0.05
CA ASN A 227 9.68 20.50 -0.42
C ASN A 227 11.13 20.12 -0.11
N ALA A 228 11.35 18.86 0.19
CA ALA A 228 12.56 18.36 0.78
C ALA A 228 13.05 17.03 0.22
N GLY A 229 14.25 16.98 -0.37
CA GLY A 229 14.93 15.73 -0.75
C GLY A 229 16.11 15.92 -1.72
N SER A 230 16.55 14.95 -2.52
CA SER A 230 17.96 15.03 -3.00
C SER A 230 18.27 16.17 -3.97
N ILE A 231 17.51 16.33 -5.05
CA ILE A 231 17.56 17.53 -5.90
C ILE A 231 16.23 18.25 -5.73
N ASN A 232 16.23 19.48 -5.19
CA ASN A 232 15.00 20.24 -4.98
C ASN A 232 14.98 21.58 -5.73
N THR A 233 13.78 22.00 -6.15
CA THR A 233 13.61 23.27 -6.86
C THR A 233 12.36 24.01 -6.41
N GLY A 234 12.49 25.29 -6.00
CA GLY A 234 11.39 26.18 -5.56
C GLY A 234 11.75 27.08 -4.37
N PHE A 235 10.87 27.32 -3.38
CA PHE A 235 11.13 28.24 -2.25
C PHE A 235 10.91 27.55 -0.88
N ALA A 236 11.75 27.87 0.12
CA ALA A 236 11.77 27.24 1.46
C ALA A 236 11.99 25.71 1.43
N ASN A 237 12.72 25.23 0.42
CA ASN A 237 12.94 23.82 0.10
C ASN A 237 14.26 23.30 0.67
N SER A 238 14.41 21.99 0.89
CA SER A 238 15.60 21.47 1.59
C SER A 238 16.12 20.10 1.13
N GLY A 239 17.39 20.01 0.76
CA GLY A 239 18.11 18.74 0.51
C GLY A 239 19.36 18.86 -0.38
N SER A 240 19.89 17.82 -1.02
CA SER A 240 21.32 17.85 -1.43
C SER A 240 21.72 18.91 -2.48
N ILE A 241 21.10 18.97 -3.66
CA ILE A 241 21.26 20.09 -4.61
C ILE A 241 19.95 20.88 -4.63
N ASN A 242 19.95 22.13 -4.17
CA ASN A 242 18.74 22.98 -4.16
C ASN A 242 18.91 24.22 -5.02
N THR A 243 17.87 24.57 -5.77
CA THR A 243 17.82 25.77 -6.61
C THR A 243 16.57 26.59 -6.29
N GLY A 244 16.73 27.86 -5.90
CA GLY A 244 15.64 28.68 -5.37
C GLY A 244 16.05 29.69 -4.29
N GLY A 245 15.20 29.96 -3.28
CA GLY A 245 15.45 30.94 -2.21
C GLY A 245 14.90 30.55 -0.83
N PHE A 246 15.65 30.86 0.25
CA PHE A 246 15.46 30.34 1.63
C PHE A 246 15.53 28.81 1.73
N ASP A 247 16.35 28.21 0.86
CA ASP A 247 16.51 26.77 0.74
C ASP A 247 17.77 26.27 1.48
N SER A 248 17.76 25.04 1.99
CA SER A 248 18.86 24.49 2.79
C SER A 248 19.33 23.12 2.35
N GLY A 249 20.65 22.91 2.23
CA GLY A 249 21.29 21.61 1.96
C GLY A 249 22.69 21.73 1.30
N ASP A 250 23.22 20.68 0.68
CA ASP A 250 24.68 20.55 0.42
C ASP A 250 25.24 21.50 -0.67
N ARG A 251 24.53 21.62 -1.79
CA ARG A 251 24.83 22.50 -2.93
C ARG A 251 23.62 23.36 -3.27
N ASN A 252 23.47 24.53 -2.61
CA ASN A 252 22.40 25.53 -2.83
C ASN A 252 22.85 26.74 -3.67
N THR A 253 22.31 26.93 -4.86
CA THR A 253 22.83 27.92 -5.84
C THR A 253 22.12 29.28 -5.78
N GLY A 254 21.29 29.53 -4.77
CA GLY A 254 20.47 30.74 -4.60
C GLY A 254 20.77 31.55 -3.33
N PHE A 255 19.92 32.54 -2.99
CA PHE A 255 20.12 33.48 -1.87
C PHE A 255 19.53 32.96 -0.53
N GLY A 256 20.18 33.23 0.61
CA GLY A 256 19.70 32.81 1.96
C GLY A 256 20.10 31.38 2.40
N SER A 257 21.16 30.81 1.80
CA SER A 257 21.69 29.45 2.08
C SER A 257 22.46 29.36 3.41
N SER A 258 22.49 28.18 4.05
CA SER A 258 23.23 27.92 5.30
C SER A 258 24.64 27.34 5.14
N VAL A 259 25.02 26.90 3.93
CA VAL A 259 26.33 26.25 3.65
C VAL A 259 26.83 26.62 2.24
N ASP A 260 28.15 26.77 2.10
CA ASP A 260 28.85 27.24 0.90
C ASP A 260 29.21 26.13 -0.11
N GLN A 261 29.19 26.51 -1.39
CA GLN A 261 29.43 25.64 -2.55
C GLN A 261 30.91 25.44 -2.88
N SER A 262 31.23 24.39 -3.68
CA SER A 262 32.53 24.18 -4.34
C SER A 262 32.81 25.20 -5.47
N VAL A 263 32.75 26.47 -5.14
CA VAL A 263 33.58 27.51 -5.72
C VAL A 263 34.84 27.64 -4.87
N SER A 264 35.86 28.30 -5.39
CA SER A 264 37.10 28.54 -4.66
C SER A 264 36.89 29.21 -3.30
N SER A 265 35.80 29.96 -3.08
CA SER A 265 35.59 30.69 -1.82
C SER A 265 34.26 30.35 -1.12
N SER A 266 34.30 30.21 0.20
CA SER A 266 33.15 29.99 1.11
C SER A 266 33.06 31.11 2.17
N GLY A 267 31.87 31.39 2.70
CA GLY A 267 31.63 32.29 3.81
C GLY A 267 31.21 33.69 3.38
N PHE A 268 31.02 34.58 4.36
CA PHE A 268 30.38 35.88 4.15
C PHE A 268 31.39 37.03 4.11
N GLY A 269 31.26 37.91 3.11
CA GLY A 269 32.02 39.17 3.04
C GLY A 269 33.50 39.03 2.67
N ASN A 270 33.93 37.89 2.13
CA ASN A 270 35.31 37.70 1.64
C ASN A 270 35.52 38.41 0.29
N THR A 271 36.69 39.03 0.10
CA THR A 271 37.11 39.65 -1.17
C THR A 271 38.43 39.03 -1.65
N GLY A 272 38.36 38.19 -2.69
CA GLY A 272 39.48 37.44 -3.25
C GLY A 272 39.09 36.01 -3.64
N MET A 273 40.05 35.21 -4.11
CA MET A 273 39.85 33.82 -4.53
C MET A 273 40.32 32.81 -3.47
N ASN A 274 39.80 31.59 -3.50
CA ASN A 274 40.27 30.48 -2.66
C ASN A 274 40.14 30.71 -1.14
N SER A 275 39.16 31.52 -0.71
CA SER A 275 39.10 32.03 0.67
C SER A 275 37.87 31.55 1.44
N SER A 276 38.03 31.20 2.71
CA SER A 276 36.97 30.70 3.60
C SER A 276 36.84 31.53 4.88
N GLY A 277 35.63 31.60 5.43
CA GLY A 277 35.36 32.31 6.68
C GLY A 277 34.73 33.69 6.47
N PHE A 278 35.14 34.71 7.23
CA PHE A 278 34.43 36.00 7.25
C PHE A 278 35.38 37.18 7.02
N PHE A 279 34.98 38.08 6.12
CA PHE A 279 35.63 39.37 5.89
C PHE A 279 37.14 39.30 5.62
N ASN A 280 37.60 38.23 4.97
CA ASN A 280 39.00 38.13 4.57
C ASN A 280 39.25 38.95 3.29
N THR A 281 40.40 39.61 3.23
CA THR A 281 40.81 40.47 2.12
C THR A 281 42.13 39.94 1.55
N GLY A 282 42.10 39.32 0.37
CA GLY A 282 43.24 38.61 -0.23
C GLY A 282 42.86 37.22 -0.73
N ASN A 283 43.82 36.51 -1.33
CA ASN A 283 43.63 35.17 -1.88
C ASN A 283 44.11 34.09 -0.90
N VAL A 284 43.51 32.89 -0.98
CA VAL A 284 43.93 31.71 -0.19
C VAL A 284 43.92 32.03 1.32
N SER A 285 42.90 32.74 1.79
CA SER A 285 42.77 33.17 3.18
C SER A 285 41.66 32.43 3.90
N ALA A 286 41.97 31.89 5.08
CA ALA A 286 41.02 31.16 5.93
C ALA A 286 40.91 31.80 7.32
N GLY A 287 39.69 32.02 7.80
CA GLY A 287 39.43 32.51 9.15
C GLY A 287 38.71 33.85 9.16
N TYR A 288 39.16 34.79 10.00
CA TYR A 288 38.46 36.05 10.25
C TYR A 288 39.38 37.26 10.07
N GLY A 289 38.95 38.21 9.23
CA GLY A 289 39.56 39.54 9.15
C GLY A 289 41.02 39.55 8.73
N ASN A 290 41.50 38.51 8.05
CA ASN A 290 42.87 38.49 7.55
C ASN A 290 43.02 39.45 6.38
N ASN A 291 44.18 40.10 6.30
CA ASN A 291 44.51 41.04 5.24
C ASN A 291 45.87 40.68 4.62
N GLY A 292 45.87 40.38 3.32
CA GLY A 292 47.00 39.80 2.60
C GLY A 292 46.73 38.37 2.14
N ASP A 293 47.63 37.83 1.31
CA ASP A 293 47.45 36.52 0.68
C ASP A 293 48.01 35.39 1.57
N VAL A 294 47.46 34.17 1.42
CA VAL A 294 47.95 32.95 2.08
C VAL A 294 47.96 33.06 3.61
N GLN A 295 46.80 33.41 4.17
CA GLN A 295 46.63 33.63 5.61
C GLN A 295 45.73 32.55 6.24
N SER A 296 46.03 32.17 7.48
CA SER A 296 45.16 31.30 8.27
C SER A 296 45.06 31.77 9.72
N GLY A 297 43.85 31.95 10.22
CA GLY A 297 43.59 32.35 11.61
C GLY A 297 42.89 33.70 11.71
N ILE A 298 43.29 34.53 12.68
CA ILE A 298 42.56 35.75 13.05
C ILE A 298 43.45 36.98 12.94
N ASN A 299 42.98 37.97 12.19
CA ASN A 299 43.58 39.31 12.07
C ASN A 299 45.09 39.26 11.78
N ASN A 300 45.52 38.34 10.92
CA ASN A 300 46.87 38.37 10.43
C ASN A 300 47.00 39.40 9.30
N THR A 301 48.13 40.10 9.29
CA THR A 301 48.46 41.07 8.26
C THR A 301 49.80 40.75 7.64
N ASN A 302 49.86 40.59 6.31
CA ASN A 302 51.11 40.43 5.60
C ASN A 302 51.17 41.34 4.37
N SER A 303 52.39 41.52 3.86
CA SER A 303 52.64 42.14 2.55
C SER A 303 53.37 41.16 1.62
N GLY A 304 53.21 39.86 1.88
CA GLY A 304 53.94 38.75 1.24
C GLY A 304 54.26 37.62 2.21
N GLY A 305 54.38 36.40 1.70
CA GLY A 305 54.57 35.19 2.51
C GLY A 305 53.26 34.62 3.05
N PHE A 306 53.31 33.85 4.14
CA PHE A 306 52.14 33.26 4.80
C PHE A 306 52.16 33.61 6.28
N ASN A 307 51.00 33.83 6.91
CA ASN A 307 50.90 33.88 8.37
C ASN A 307 49.85 32.89 8.88
N VAL A 308 50.15 32.22 9.99
CA VAL A 308 49.24 31.28 10.64
C VAL A 308 49.11 31.61 12.13
N GLY A 309 47.89 31.85 12.60
CA GLY A 309 47.60 32.06 14.03
C GLY A 309 46.89 33.37 14.29
N PHE A 310 47.28 34.09 15.35
CA PHE A 310 46.52 35.23 15.86
C PHE A 310 47.37 36.49 15.89
N TYR A 311 46.88 37.57 15.28
CA TYR A 311 47.50 38.90 15.33
C TYR A 311 48.97 38.92 14.90
N ASN A 312 49.36 38.03 13.98
CA ASN A 312 50.71 38.08 13.46
C ASN A 312 50.83 39.13 12.36
N SER A 313 51.96 39.83 12.36
CA SER A 313 52.26 40.88 11.38
C SER A 313 53.64 40.66 10.77
N GLY A 314 53.71 40.56 9.45
CA GLY A 314 54.95 40.26 8.74
C GLY A 314 54.78 39.07 7.82
N ALA A 315 55.87 38.32 7.58
CA ALA A 315 55.91 37.28 6.56
C ALA A 315 56.45 35.96 7.13
N GLY A 316 55.75 34.84 6.89
CA GLY A 316 56.19 33.53 7.37
C GLY A 316 56.02 33.37 8.89
N THR A 317 55.11 34.11 9.51
CA THR A 317 54.95 34.11 10.97
C THR A 317 53.92 33.07 11.42
N VAL A 318 54.23 32.32 12.48
CA VAL A 318 53.35 31.26 13.01
C VAL A 318 53.19 31.39 14.52
N GLY A 319 51.96 31.53 15.01
CA GLY A 319 51.64 31.55 16.43
C GLY A 319 50.86 32.78 16.85
N ILE A 320 51.21 33.41 17.96
CA ILE A 320 50.40 34.48 18.56
C ILE A 320 51.23 35.76 18.66
N ALA A 321 50.72 36.84 18.11
CA ALA A 321 51.28 38.20 18.23
C ALA A 321 52.76 38.27 17.85
N ASN A 322 53.21 37.45 16.89
CA ASN A 322 54.57 37.57 16.38
C ASN A 322 54.64 38.70 15.35
N SER A 323 55.78 39.38 15.32
CA SER A 323 56.07 40.42 14.35
C SER A 323 57.42 40.22 13.68
N GLY A 324 57.44 40.26 12.35
CA GLY A 324 58.69 40.19 11.58
C GLY A 324 58.70 39.05 10.57
N LEU A 325 59.85 38.39 10.41
CA LEU A 325 60.09 37.43 9.32
C LEU A 325 60.40 36.04 9.87
N GLN A 326 59.63 35.04 9.44
CA GLN A 326 59.88 33.62 9.74
C GLN A 326 59.96 33.30 11.24
N THR A 327 59.19 34.02 12.05
CA THR A 327 59.13 33.82 13.52
C THR A 327 58.04 32.81 13.89
N THR A 328 58.32 31.90 14.83
CA THR A 328 57.36 30.91 15.33
C THR A 328 57.23 30.96 16.85
N GLY A 329 56.02 31.10 17.37
CA GLY A 329 55.75 31.00 18.81
C GLY A 329 54.86 32.12 19.33
N ILE A 330 55.16 32.69 20.48
CA ILE A 330 54.30 33.69 21.13
C ILE A 330 55.08 34.98 21.35
N ALA A 331 54.56 36.10 20.87
CA ALA A 331 55.08 37.44 21.10
C ALA A 331 56.57 37.60 20.71
N ASN A 332 57.03 36.87 19.70
CA ASN A 332 58.38 37.06 19.19
C ASN A 332 58.42 38.24 18.22
N SER A 333 59.49 39.04 18.28
CA SER A 333 59.72 40.13 17.35
C SER A 333 61.11 40.06 16.73
N GLY A 334 61.19 40.17 15.40
CA GLY A 334 62.42 40.15 14.62
C GLY A 334 62.42 39.03 13.58
N THR A 335 63.57 38.40 13.36
CA THR A 335 63.77 37.43 12.28
C THR A 335 64.13 36.06 12.85
N LEU A 336 63.52 34.99 12.33
CA LEU A 336 63.91 33.60 12.62
C LEU A 336 63.90 33.22 14.12
N ASN A 337 63.05 33.88 14.92
CA ASN A 337 62.89 33.57 16.33
C ASN A 337 61.93 32.39 16.55
N THR A 338 62.23 31.55 17.55
CA THR A 338 61.37 30.45 17.99
C THR A 338 61.13 30.48 19.50
N GLY A 339 59.90 30.23 19.95
CA GLY A 339 59.57 30.15 21.38
C GLY A 339 58.74 31.31 21.89
N VAL A 340 59.07 31.89 23.05
CA VAL A 340 58.16 32.84 23.73
C VAL A 340 58.87 34.16 24.06
N ALA A 341 58.29 35.27 23.64
CA ALA A 341 58.71 36.63 23.99
C ALA A 341 60.18 36.92 23.69
N ASN A 342 60.70 36.38 22.59
CA ASN A 342 62.05 36.69 22.13
C ASN A 342 62.03 37.96 21.26
N THR A 343 63.00 38.84 21.49
CA THR A 343 63.22 40.05 20.70
C THR A 343 64.64 40.05 20.15
N GLY A 344 64.82 40.36 18.86
CA GLY A 344 66.11 40.22 18.16
C GLY A 344 66.02 39.22 17.01
N ASP A 345 67.15 38.70 16.52
CA ASP A 345 67.17 37.74 15.41
C ASP A 345 67.79 36.39 15.80
N HIS A 346 67.30 35.28 15.23
CA HIS A 346 67.84 33.92 15.41
C HIS A 346 67.82 33.39 16.86
N SER A 347 66.86 33.83 17.67
CA SER A 347 66.76 33.42 19.08
C SER A 347 65.77 32.28 19.30
N SER A 348 66.09 31.35 20.20
CA SER A 348 65.28 30.18 20.55
C SER A 348 65.03 30.06 22.07
N GLY A 349 63.86 29.59 22.48
CA GLY A 349 63.51 29.46 23.91
C GLY A 349 62.64 30.61 24.39
N GLY A 350 62.88 31.18 25.57
CA GLY A 350 61.93 32.11 26.21
C GLY A 350 62.56 33.36 26.79
N PHE A 351 61.93 34.51 26.54
CA PHE A 351 62.25 35.81 27.15
C PHE A 351 63.67 36.30 26.85
N ASN A 352 64.19 35.99 25.67
CA ASN A 352 65.48 36.47 25.19
C ASN A 352 65.37 37.91 24.67
N GLN A 353 66.31 38.77 25.05
CA GLN A 353 66.42 40.15 24.57
C GLN A 353 67.75 40.34 23.85
N GLY A 354 67.81 39.95 22.58
CA GLY A 354 69.03 39.97 21.76
C GLY A 354 69.00 38.95 20.63
N SER A 355 70.03 39.00 19.78
CA SER A 355 70.19 38.05 18.68
C SER A 355 71.04 36.83 19.07
N ASP A 356 70.83 35.72 18.38
CA ASP A 356 71.61 34.48 18.48
C ASP A 356 71.58 33.82 19.88
N GLN A 357 70.46 33.96 20.60
CA GLN A 357 70.30 33.42 21.96
C GLN A 357 69.55 32.08 21.99
N SER A 358 69.84 31.24 22.98
CA SER A 358 69.08 29.99 23.21
C SER A 358 68.83 29.77 24.71
N GLY A 359 67.67 29.20 25.06
CA GLY A 359 67.31 28.89 26.45
C GLY A 359 66.28 29.87 27.04
N PHE A 360 66.21 29.96 28.37
CA PHE A 360 65.32 30.88 29.09
C PHE A 360 66.12 32.05 29.67
N PHE A 361 65.65 33.28 29.43
CA PHE A 361 66.22 34.53 29.95
C PHE A 361 67.64 34.85 29.45
N GLY A 362 67.84 34.81 28.13
CA GLY A 362 69.03 35.35 27.49
C GLY A 362 69.20 36.83 27.83
N GLN A 363 70.28 37.14 28.57
CA GLN A 363 70.63 38.50 28.99
C GLN A 363 71.12 39.33 27.79
N PRO A 364 70.91 40.66 27.79
CA PRO A 364 71.30 41.56 26.70
C PRO A 364 72.77 41.49 26.30
#